data_AF-A0A8X6SJR9-F1
#
_entry.id   AF-A0A8X6SJR9-F1
#
_cell.length_a   1.000
_cell.length_b   1.000
_cell.length_c   1.000
_cell.angle_alpha   90.00
_cell.angle_beta   90.00
_cell.angle_gamma   90.00
#
_symmetry.space_group_name_H-M   'P 1'
#
loop_
_entity.id
_entity.type
_entity.pdbx_description
1 polymer ?
#
loop_
_entity_poly.entity_id
_entity_poly.type
_entity_poly.pdbx_seq_one_letter_code
_entity_poly.pdbx_strand_id
1 'polypeptide(L)'
;MEAFRTPAPLQFSLGNVKEKWRKGRQELENYLLATEKDDRTDRIKIAILLNLLGSDGFEIYNTFKLESKAIFSGVLQNFEEYCSPRQNVVYERYKFFFSCVQLEGQTIETCVDQLKTLASTCEFAEQENGLIRDRIVLGIKDSGLQE
;
A
#
# COMPACT_ATOMS: atom_id res chain seq x y z
N MET A 1 18.25 11.59 -23.90
CA MET A 1 16.97 10.97 -23.50
C MET A 1 17.03 10.81 -22.01
N GLU A 2 16.28 11.62 -21.26
CA GLU A 2 16.19 11.46 -19.80
C GLU A 2 15.58 10.10 -19.50
N ALA A 3 16.38 9.23 -18.86
CA ALA A 3 15.93 7.91 -18.45
C ALA A 3 15.04 8.08 -17.21
N PHE A 4 13.74 8.22 -17.44
CA PHE A 4 12.75 8.17 -16.36
C PHE A 4 12.89 6.84 -15.62
N ARG A 5 12.97 6.89 -14.28
CA ARG A 5 13.06 5.68 -13.47
C ARG A 5 11.84 4.82 -13.76
N THR A 6 12.07 3.60 -14.22
CA THR A 6 11.02 2.58 -14.29
C THR A 6 10.61 2.22 -12.85
N PRO A 7 9.33 2.35 -12.48
CA PRO A 7 8.84 1.89 -11.18
C PRO A 7 9.29 0.46 -10.91
N ALA A 8 9.71 0.19 -9.67
CA ALA A 8 10.19 -1.14 -9.30
C ALA A 8 9.03 -2.16 -9.39
N PRO A 9 9.33 -3.44 -9.71
CA PRO A 9 8.29 -4.45 -9.84
C PRO A 9 7.48 -4.58 -8.55
N LEU A 10 6.16 -4.37 -8.66
CA LEU A 10 5.23 -4.48 -7.54
C LEU A 10 5.08 -5.95 -7.15
N GLN A 11 5.74 -6.36 -6.07
CA GLN A 11 5.62 -7.71 -5.53
C GLN A 11 4.34 -7.86 -4.69
N PHE A 12 3.39 -8.65 -5.21
CA PHE A 12 2.10 -8.96 -4.58
C PHE A 12 2.17 -10.05 -3.49
N SER A 13 3.34 -10.66 -3.29
CA SER A 13 3.51 -11.89 -2.51
C SER A 13 3.51 -11.71 -0.98
N LEU A 14 3.79 -10.51 -0.44
CA LEU A 14 3.95 -10.30 1.01
C LEU A 14 3.49 -8.91 1.47
N GLY A 15 2.69 -8.84 2.54
CA GLY A 15 2.32 -7.59 3.23
C GLY A 15 0.99 -6.96 2.78
N ASN A 16 0.81 -5.66 3.03
CA ASN A 16 -0.41 -4.92 2.69
C ASN A 16 -0.50 -4.68 1.18
N VAL A 17 -1.12 -5.64 0.48
CA VAL A 17 -1.25 -5.64 -0.99
C VAL A 17 -2.00 -4.40 -1.50
N LYS A 18 -2.99 -3.92 -0.75
CA LYS A 18 -3.76 -2.71 -1.08
C LYS A 18 -2.89 -1.45 -1.06
N GLU A 19 -2.08 -1.26 -0.02
CA GLU A 19 -1.17 -0.09 0.05
C GLU A 19 -0.07 -0.16 -1.01
N LYS A 20 0.44 -1.36 -1.30
CA LYS A 20 1.39 -1.56 -2.40
C LYS A 20 0.77 -1.20 -3.74
N TRP A 21 -0.45 -1.67 -4.01
CA TRP A 21 -1.20 -1.33 -5.21
C TRP A 21 -1.46 0.18 -5.31
N ARG A 22 -1.88 0.83 -4.22
CA ARG A 22 -2.12 2.29 -4.18
C ARG A 22 -0.88 3.09 -4.55
N LYS A 23 0.27 2.77 -3.95
CA LYS A 23 1.56 3.40 -4.29
C LYS A 23 1.96 3.12 -5.73
N GLY A 24 1.85 1.87 -6.15
CA GLY A 24 2.18 1.43 -7.51
C GLY A 24 1.35 2.12 -8.59
N ARG A 25 0.06 2.30 -8.33
CA ARG A 25 -0.86 3.03 -9.20
C ARG A 25 -0.44 4.50 -9.33
N GLN A 26 -0.11 5.15 -8.21
CA GLN A 26 0.35 6.54 -8.23
C GLN A 26 1.67 6.70 -8.99
N GLU A 27 2.61 5.78 -8.81
CA GLU A 27 3.87 5.76 -9.56
C GLU A 27 3.64 5.54 -11.06
N LEU A 28 2.71 4.66 -11.44
CA LEU A 28 2.31 4.43 -12.83
C LEU A 28 1.69 5.67 -13.46
N GLU A 29 0.74 6.32 -12.79
CA GLU A 29 0.07 7.54 -13.28
C GLU A 29 1.09 8.66 -13.50
N ASN A 30 2.02 8.85 -12.55
CA ASN A 30 3.13 9.80 -12.68
C ASN A 30 4.06 9.44 -13.83
N TYR A 31 4.37 8.16 -14.03
CA TYR A 31 5.22 7.71 -15.13
C TYR A 31 4.56 7.90 -16.50
N LEU A 32 3.27 7.61 -16.62
CA LEU A 32 2.52 7.83 -17.87
C LEU A 32 2.48 9.32 -18.23
N LEU A 33 2.26 10.19 -17.24
CA LEU A 33 2.27 11.63 -17.43
C LEU A 33 3.67 12.16 -17.80
N ALA A 34 4.71 11.76 -17.05
CA ALA A 34 6.08 12.21 -17.26
C ALA A 34 6.67 11.74 -18.60
N THR A 35 6.16 10.65 -19.17
CA THR A 35 6.61 10.10 -20.45
C THR A 35 5.70 10.47 -21.63
N GLU A 36 4.69 11.32 -21.43
CA GLU A 36 3.67 11.70 -22.41
C GLU A 36 3.00 10.48 -23.05
N LYS A 37 2.77 9.44 -22.24
CA LYS A 37 2.09 8.19 -22.63
C LYS A 37 0.65 8.14 -22.13
N ASP A 38 0.20 9.19 -21.47
CA ASP A 38 -1.15 9.37 -20.95
C ASP A 38 -2.20 9.49 -22.07
N ASP A 39 -1.84 9.94 -23.27
CA ASP A 39 -2.76 9.97 -24.44
C ASP A 39 -2.64 8.72 -25.34
N ARG A 40 -1.81 7.75 -24.96
CA ARG A 40 -1.63 6.52 -25.77
C ARG A 40 -2.81 5.56 -25.60
N THR A 41 -2.95 4.67 -26.58
CA THR A 41 -4.03 3.66 -26.60
C THR A 41 -4.01 2.80 -25.33
N ASP A 42 -5.19 2.35 -24.89
CA ASP A 42 -5.35 1.50 -23.69
C ASP A 42 -4.42 0.28 -23.73
N ARG A 43 -4.24 -0.32 -24.91
CA ARG A 43 -3.33 -1.46 -25.09
C ARG A 43 -1.89 -1.16 -24.69
N ILE A 44 -1.38 0.04 -25.00
CA ILE A 44 -0.02 0.46 -24.64
C ILE A 44 0.06 0.70 -23.12
N LYS A 45 -0.94 1.35 -22.54
CA LYS A 45 -1.00 1.60 -21.09
C LYS A 45 -1.08 0.29 -20.29
N ILE A 46 -1.87 -0.67 -20.74
CA ILE A 46 -1.97 -2.02 -20.14
C ILE A 46 -0.63 -2.76 -20.28
N ALA A 47 0.03 -2.70 -21.42
CA ALA A 47 1.35 -3.33 -21.59
C ALA A 47 2.42 -2.72 -20.65
N ILE A 48 2.40 -1.40 -20.46
CA ILE A 48 3.27 -0.71 -19.50
C ILE A 48 2.96 -1.17 -18.07
N LEU A 49 1.68 -1.21 -17.69
CA LEU A 49 1.24 -1.72 -16.39
C LEU A 49 1.77 -3.15 -16.16
N LEU A 50 1.52 -4.07 -17.08
CA LEU A 50 1.98 -5.47 -16.94
C LEU A 50 3.50 -5.60 -16.88
N ASN A 51 4.24 -4.76 -17.61
CA ASN A 51 5.69 -4.72 -17.51
C ASN A 51 6.16 -4.29 -16.10
N LEU A 52 5.47 -3.33 -15.49
CA LEU A 52 5.77 -2.86 -14.14
C LEU A 52 5.30 -3.82 -13.04
N LEU A 53 4.24 -4.59 -13.26
CA LEU A 53 3.79 -5.57 -12.27
C LEU A 53 4.58 -6.89 -12.32
N GLY A 54 5.33 -7.13 -13.40
CA GLY A 54 6.13 -8.35 -13.56
C GLY A 54 5.28 -9.62 -13.71
N SER A 55 5.89 -10.77 -13.43
CA SER A 55 5.24 -12.09 -13.54
C SER A 55 3.98 -12.20 -12.69
N ASP A 56 4.05 -11.75 -11.44
CA ASP A 56 2.95 -11.85 -10.48
C ASP A 56 1.71 -11.08 -10.97
N GLY A 57 1.91 -9.86 -11.47
CA GLY A 57 0.80 -9.08 -12.04
C GLY A 57 0.26 -9.64 -13.34
N PHE A 58 1.11 -10.29 -14.14
CA PHE A 58 0.67 -10.96 -15.37
C PHE A 58 -0.22 -12.16 -15.06
N GLU A 59 0.12 -12.96 -14.05
CA GLU A 59 -0.73 -14.06 -13.57
C GLU A 59 -2.07 -13.55 -13.06
N ILE A 60 -2.07 -12.47 -12.26
CA ILE A 60 -3.30 -11.83 -11.78
C ILE A 60 -4.15 -11.33 -12.96
N TYR A 61 -3.55 -10.67 -13.94
CA TYR A 61 -4.24 -10.18 -15.12
C TYR A 61 -4.92 -11.30 -15.91
N ASN A 62 -4.29 -12.47 -16.02
CA ASN A 62 -4.87 -13.63 -16.69
C ASN A 62 -6.08 -14.22 -15.94
N THR A 63 -6.26 -13.91 -14.65
CA THR A 63 -7.47 -14.29 -13.91
C THR A 63 -8.67 -13.39 -14.23
N PHE A 64 -8.44 -12.21 -14.81
CA PHE A 64 -9.51 -11.27 -15.11
C PHE A 64 -10.28 -11.70 -16.35
N LYS A 65 -11.62 -11.79 -16.20
CA LYS A 65 -12.53 -12.04 -17.33
C LYS A 65 -12.78 -10.73 -18.07
N LEU A 66 -11.81 -10.30 -18.86
CA LEU A 66 -11.93 -9.09 -19.67
C LEU A 66 -12.77 -9.38 -20.90
N GLU A 67 -13.77 -8.53 -21.17
CA GLU A 67 -14.47 -8.55 -22.45
C GLU A 67 -13.51 -8.16 -23.59
N SER A 68 -13.90 -8.49 -24.83
CA SER A 68 -13.07 -8.44 -26.06
C SER A 68 -12.23 -7.16 -26.31
N LYS A 69 -12.51 -6.05 -25.61
CA LYS A 69 -11.67 -4.86 -25.55
C LYS A 69 -11.39 -4.50 -24.09
N ALA A 70 -10.19 -4.83 -23.62
CA ALA A 70 -9.70 -4.38 -22.32
C ALA A 70 -9.48 -2.86 -22.34
N ILE A 71 -10.25 -2.13 -21.53
CA ILE A 71 -10.09 -0.69 -21.30
C ILE A 71 -9.14 -0.51 -20.12
N PHE A 72 -8.19 0.42 -20.20
CA PHE A 72 -7.18 0.61 -19.15
C PHE A 72 -7.81 0.90 -17.78
N SER A 73 -8.84 1.75 -17.75
CA SER A 73 -9.60 2.03 -16.51
C SER A 73 -10.27 0.78 -15.93
N GLY A 74 -10.85 -0.08 -16.78
CA GLY A 74 -11.45 -1.34 -16.34
C GLY A 74 -10.42 -2.33 -15.80
N VAL A 75 -9.23 -2.38 -16.39
CA VAL A 75 -8.13 -3.21 -15.87
C VAL A 75 -7.66 -2.69 -14.50
N LEU A 76 -7.51 -1.37 -14.33
CA LEU A 76 -7.17 -0.78 -13.04
C LEU A 76 -8.22 -1.09 -11.97
N GLN A 77 -9.51 -1.04 -12.33
CA GLN A 77 -10.59 -1.41 -11.40
C GLN A 77 -10.53 -2.88 -10.99
N ASN A 78 -10.28 -3.80 -11.93
CA ASN A 78 -10.14 -5.22 -11.60
C ASN A 78 -8.96 -5.47 -10.66
N PHE A 79 -7.83 -4.77 -10.86
CA PHE A 79 -6.71 -4.83 -9.92
C PHE A 79 -7.05 -4.23 -8.56
N GLU A 80 -7.78 -3.12 -8.50
CA GLU A 80 -8.26 -2.53 -7.24
C GLU A 80 -9.16 -3.52 -6.49
N GLU A 81 -10.11 -4.15 -7.18
CA GLU A 81 -11.02 -5.17 -6.62
C GLU A 81 -10.28 -6.45 -6.20
N TYR A 82 -9.20 -6.81 -6.88
CA TYR A 82 -8.35 -7.94 -6.48
C TYR A 82 -7.53 -7.62 -5.22
N CYS A 83 -7.03 -6.39 -5.10
CA CYS A 83 -6.15 -5.96 -4.02
C CYS A 83 -6.92 -5.54 -2.75
N SER A 84 -8.12 -4.97 -2.91
CA SER A 84 -8.96 -4.45 -1.83
C SER A 84 -9.35 -5.49 -0.75
N PRO A 85 -9.87 -6.69 -1.08
CA PRO A 85 -10.29 -7.68 -0.07
C PRO A 85 -9.12 -8.40 0.60
N ARG A 86 -7.88 -8.22 0.13
CA ARG A 86 -6.68 -8.87 0.68
C ARG A 86 -5.92 -8.01 1.70
N GLN A 87 -6.47 -6.88 2.12
CA GLN A 87 -6.00 -6.21 3.32
C GLN A 87 -6.32 -7.12 4.51
N ASN A 88 -5.32 -7.87 4.99
CA ASN A 88 -5.47 -8.68 6.19
C ASN A 88 -5.47 -7.75 7.41
N VAL A 89 -6.63 -7.17 7.69
CA VAL A 89 -6.85 -6.25 8.82
C VAL A 89 -6.41 -6.90 10.12
N VAL A 90 -6.62 -8.21 10.30
CA VAL A 90 -6.16 -8.94 11.49
C VAL A 90 -4.64 -8.90 11.63
N TYR A 91 -3.90 -9.08 10.54
CA TYR A 91 -2.45 -9.00 10.53
C TYR A 91 -1.92 -7.58 10.71
N GLU A 92 -2.58 -6.57 10.16
CA GLU A 92 -2.22 -5.17 10.36
C GLU A 92 -2.48 -4.75 11.81
N ARG A 93 -3.61 -5.18 12.41
CA ARG A 93 -3.90 -5.01 13.84
C ARG A 93 -2.86 -5.71 14.70
N TYR A 94 -2.46 -6.93 14.34
CA TYR A 94 -1.37 -7.64 15.00
C TYR A 94 -0.09 -6.78 14.98
N LYS A 95 0.36 -6.30 13.81
CA LYS A 95 1.53 -5.40 13.75
C LYS A 95 1.36 -4.18 14.63
N PHE A 96 0.21 -3.52 14.61
CA PHE A 96 -0.06 -2.35 15.44
C PHE A 96 0.14 -2.66 16.94
N PHE A 97 -0.48 -3.73 17.45
CA PHE A 97 -0.40 -4.10 18.86
C PHE A 97 0.99 -4.58 19.29
N PHE A 98 1.78 -5.16 18.38
CA PHE A 98 3.15 -5.60 18.66
C PHE A 98 4.22 -4.55 18.34
N SER A 99 3.84 -3.40 17.76
CA SER A 99 4.76 -2.29 17.47
C SER A 99 4.99 -1.38 18.69
N CYS A 100 5.96 -0.47 18.57
CA CYS A 100 6.19 0.60 19.55
C CYS A 100 6.54 0.12 20.97
N VAL A 101 7.49 -0.79 21.07
CA VAL A 101 8.20 -1.02 22.34
C VAL A 101 9.37 -0.05 22.35
N GLN A 102 9.37 0.94 23.25
CA GLN A 102 10.37 2.01 23.24
C GLN A 102 11.79 1.45 23.40
N LEU A 103 12.60 1.54 22.34
CA LEU A 103 14.01 1.16 22.37
C LEU A 103 14.85 2.22 23.10
N GLU A 104 16.04 1.85 23.58
CA GLU A 104 16.97 2.82 24.18
C GLU A 104 17.30 3.94 23.18
N GLY A 105 17.01 5.19 23.58
CA GLY A 105 17.26 6.38 22.75
C GLY A 105 16.18 6.72 21.72
N GLN A 106 15.10 5.93 21.61
CA GLN A 106 14.00 6.26 20.70
C GLN A 106 13.09 7.36 21.28
N THR A 107 12.81 8.40 20.49
CA THR A 107 11.88 9.46 20.87
C THR A 107 10.43 8.98 20.81
N ILE A 108 9.59 9.51 21.70
CA ILE A 108 8.15 9.22 21.71
C ILE A 108 7.50 9.65 20.39
N GLU A 109 7.93 10.77 19.82
CA GLU A 109 7.43 11.31 18.53
C GLU A 109 7.58 10.29 17.39
N THR A 110 8.74 9.63 17.29
CA THR A 110 8.97 8.60 16.27
C THR A 110 8.00 7.42 16.43
N CYS A 111 7.70 7.05 17.68
CA CYS A 111 6.73 6.00 17.96
C CYS A 111 5.30 6.43 17.61
N VAL A 112 4.92 7.68 17.90
CA VAL A 112 3.61 8.24 17.54
C VAL A 112 3.41 8.20 16.02
N ASP A 113 4.42 8.62 15.23
CA ASP A 113 4.33 8.63 13.77
C ASP A 113 4.22 7.21 13.18
N GLN A 114 4.96 6.26 13.76
CA GLN A 114 4.87 4.84 13.38
C GLN A 114 3.46 4.28 13.69
N LEU A 115 2.92 4.55 14.87
CA LEU A 115 1.59 4.08 15.26
C LEU A 115 0.48 4.68 14.40
N LYS A 116 0.54 5.98 14.09
CA LYS A 116 -0.39 6.63 13.17
C LYS A 116 -0.36 5.99 11.78
N THR A 117 0.84 5.71 11.28
CA THR A 117 1.01 5.05 9.98
C THR A 117 0.38 3.66 9.98
N LEU A 118 0.62 2.86 11.03
CA LEU A 118 0.06 1.51 11.15
C LEU A 118 -1.45 1.51 11.41
N ALA A 119 -1.96 2.47 12.19
CA ALA A 119 -3.37 2.55 12.51
C ALA A 119 -4.25 2.82 11.28
N SER A 120 -3.72 3.58 10.30
CA SER A 120 -4.41 3.88 9.04
C SER A 120 -4.82 2.64 8.24
N THR A 121 -4.15 1.50 8.44
CA THR A 121 -4.44 0.23 7.75
C THR A 121 -5.18 -0.78 8.64
N CYS A 122 -5.54 -0.42 9.87
CA CYS A 122 -6.16 -1.31 10.85
C CYS A 122 -7.68 -1.21 10.92
N GLU A 123 -8.29 -0.28 10.18
CA GLU A 123 -9.74 -0.02 10.18
C GLU A 123 -10.29 0.13 11.61
N PHE A 124 -9.63 0.96 12.43
CA PHE A 124 -10.06 1.24 13.80
C PHE A 124 -11.21 2.25 13.87
N ALA A 125 -11.51 2.94 12.77
CA ALA A 125 -12.56 3.95 12.68
C ALA A 125 -12.44 4.97 13.83
N GLU A 126 -13.50 5.20 14.59
CA GLU A 126 -13.53 6.18 15.69
C GLU A 126 -12.58 5.83 16.85
N GLN A 127 -12.14 4.58 16.96
CA GLN A 127 -11.26 4.11 18.04
C GLN A 127 -9.78 4.39 17.78
N GLU A 128 -9.41 4.89 16.59
CA GLU A 128 -8.02 5.06 16.17
C GLU A 128 -7.18 5.85 17.19
N ASN A 129 -7.64 7.04 17.57
CA ASN A 129 -6.91 7.90 18.51
C ASN A 129 -6.81 7.30 19.91
N GLY A 130 -7.85 6.59 20.36
CA GLY A 130 -7.85 5.91 21.66
C GLY A 130 -6.83 4.79 21.69
N LEU A 131 -6.84 3.92 20.68
CA LEU A 131 -5.93 2.79 20.58
C LEU A 131 -4.47 3.22 20.40
N ILE A 132 -4.21 4.32 19.68
CA ILE A 132 -2.86 4.90 19.59
C ILE A 132 -2.38 5.34 20.97
N ARG A 133 -3.21 6.09 21.72
CA ARG A 133 -2.87 6.54 23.08
C ARG A 133 -2.60 5.37 24.01
N ASP A 134 -3.50 4.39 24.02
CA ASP A 134 -3.39 3.23 24.90
C ASP A 134 -2.14 2.40 24.54
N ARG A 135 -1.80 2.29 23.25
CA ARG A 135 -0.59 1.61 22.81
C ARG A 135 0.69 2.36 23.19
N ILE A 136 0.68 3.70 23.16
CA ILE A 136 1.80 4.52 23.64
C ILE A 136 2.03 4.26 25.13
N VAL A 137 0.97 4.33 25.95
CA VAL A 137 1.07 4.07 27.40
C VAL A 137 1.60 2.67 27.69
N LEU A 138 1.16 1.66 26.93
CA LEU A 138 1.68 0.29 27.05
C LEU A 138 3.12 0.10 26.51
N GLY A 139 3.61 1.03 25.71
CA GLY A 139 4.88 0.93 24.98
C GLY A 139 6.03 1.76 25.56
N ILE A 140 5.73 2.78 26.37
CA ILE A 140 6.74 3.61 27.03
C ILE A 140 7.45 2.88 28.17
N LYS A 141 8.72 3.21 28.39
CA LYS A 141 9.53 2.67 29.49
C LYS A 141 9.33 3.42 30.81
N ASP A 142 8.89 4.68 30.74
CA ASP A 142 8.73 5.52 31.92
C ASP A 142 7.42 5.15 32.65
N SER A 143 7.55 4.50 33.79
CA SER A 143 6.41 4.10 34.64
C SER A 143 5.67 5.30 35.23
N GLY A 144 6.32 6.46 35.39
CA GLY A 144 5.68 7.67 35.92
C GLY A 144 4.76 8.36 34.91
N LEU A 145 4.89 8.04 33.63
CA LEU A 145 3.98 8.48 32.57
C LEU A 145 2.83 7.47 32.31
N GLN A 146 2.83 6.33 33.01
CA GLN A 146 1.78 5.31 32.92
C GLN A 146 0.67 5.48 33.96
N GLU A 147 0.93 6.19 35.08
CA GLU A 147 -0.03 6.55 36.14
C GLU A 147 -0.63 7.95 35.92
#